data_AF-A0A524KCQ9-F1
#
_entry.id   AF-A0A524KCQ9-F1
#
_cell.length_a   1.000
_cell.length_b   1.000
_cell.length_c   1.000
_cell.angle_alpha   90.00
_cell.angle_beta   90.00
_cell.angle_gamma   90.00
#
_symmetry.space_group_name_H-M   'P 1'
#
loop_
_entity.id
_entity.type
_entity.pdbx_description
1 polymer ?
#
loop_
_entity_poly.entity_id
_entity_poly.type
_entity_poly.pdbx_seq_one_letter_code
_entity_poly.pdbx_strand_id
1 'polypeptide(L)'
;MEAYADDIVALVTEIRDGRLPDPLRTMADPSRTALAGHSTGGGAAVLAAMETEGVAGVLGLDAWVEPLKEHIDAGLVIPQLHLGSQQWRGGFSEPWLRRLGLASEPWASYRIEGSAHTDFTMIRYITSIASLVGWAGKVNGERFASIATGVSSSWLMALLKDGPQAAVAAL
;
A
#
# COMPACT_ATOMS: atom_id res chain seq x y z
N MET A 1 -5.85 -9.76 -10.70
CA MET A 1 -5.89 -8.54 -9.86
C MET A 1 -7.32 -8.19 -9.55
N GLU A 2 -8.19 -8.11 -10.56
CA GLU A 2 -9.66 -7.92 -10.41
C GLU A 2 -10.26 -8.78 -9.29
N ALA A 3 -10.09 -10.11 -9.32
CA ALA A 3 -10.61 -10.97 -8.24
C ALA A 3 -10.14 -10.57 -6.83
N TYR A 4 -8.91 -10.07 -6.67
CA TYR A 4 -8.44 -9.57 -5.37
C TYR A 4 -9.04 -8.21 -5.03
N ALA A 5 -9.28 -7.36 -6.03
CA ALA A 5 -9.97 -6.10 -5.82
C ALA A 5 -11.42 -6.36 -5.39
N ASP A 6 -12.13 -7.25 -6.10
CA ASP A 6 -13.49 -7.69 -5.77
C ASP A 6 -13.60 -8.21 -4.32
N ASP A 7 -12.65 -9.05 -3.89
CA ASP A 7 -12.59 -9.55 -2.52
C ASP A 7 -12.40 -8.41 -1.49
N ILE A 8 -11.55 -7.42 -1.82
CA ILE A 8 -11.34 -6.23 -0.98
C ILE A 8 -12.62 -5.38 -0.93
N VAL A 9 -13.26 -5.13 -2.08
CA VAL A 9 -14.53 -4.37 -2.18
C VAL A 9 -15.61 -5.05 -1.34
N ALA A 10 -15.73 -6.37 -1.43
CA ALA A 10 -16.66 -7.15 -0.63
C ALA A 10 -16.39 -6.98 0.87
N LEU A 11 -15.13 -7.09 1.31
CA LEU A 11 -14.77 -6.92 2.72
C LEU A 11 -15.02 -5.50 3.22
N VAL A 12 -14.66 -4.47 2.46
CA VAL A 12 -14.95 -3.07 2.82
C VAL A 12 -16.45 -2.84 2.96
N THR A 13 -17.25 -3.46 2.10
CA THR A 13 -18.71 -3.42 2.20
C THR A 13 -19.22 -4.10 3.47
N GLU A 14 -18.68 -5.28 3.84
CA GLU A 14 -19.02 -5.93 5.12
C GLU A 14 -18.67 -5.07 6.34
N ILE A 15 -17.52 -4.39 6.30
CA ILE A 15 -17.08 -3.46 7.36
C ILE A 15 -18.05 -2.29 7.47
N ARG A 16 -18.35 -1.62 6.35
CA ARG A 16 -19.25 -0.48 6.27
C ARG A 16 -20.66 -0.81 6.76
N ASP A 17 -21.16 -1.98 6.37
CA ASP A 17 -22.51 -2.41 6.70
C ASP A 17 -22.60 -3.04 8.10
N GLY A 18 -21.51 -3.03 8.89
CA GLY A 18 -21.49 -3.53 10.25
C GLY A 18 -21.67 -5.05 10.36
N ARG A 19 -21.31 -5.79 9.30
CA ARG A 19 -21.49 -7.24 9.17
C ARG A 19 -20.28 -8.06 9.63
N LEU A 20 -19.23 -7.41 10.12
CA LEU A 20 -18.12 -8.11 10.78
C LEU A 20 -18.62 -8.98 11.96
N PRO A 21 -17.95 -10.12 12.24
CA PRO A 21 -18.23 -10.90 13.44
C PRO A 21 -17.77 -10.14 14.70
N ASP A 22 -18.41 -10.42 15.83
CA ASP A 22 -17.89 -9.96 17.14
C ASP A 22 -16.57 -10.71 17.47
N PRO A 23 -15.58 -10.04 18.11
CA PRO A 23 -15.62 -8.67 18.61
C PRO A 23 -15.23 -7.59 17.58
N LEU A 24 -14.88 -7.97 16.35
CA LEU A 24 -14.34 -7.02 15.36
C LEU A 24 -15.33 -5.91 15.02
N ARG A 25 -16.63 -6.23 14.95
CA ARG A 25 -17.69 -5.25 14.72
C ARG A 25 -17.72 -4.11 15.73
N THR A 26 -17.42 -4.39 17.01
CA THR A 26 -17.44 -3.36 18.07
C THR A 26 -16.12 -2.60 18.15
N MET A 27 -15.05 -3.13 17.54
CA MET A 27 -13.73 -2.52 17.53
C MET A 27 -13.45 -1.70 16.26
N ALA A 28 -14.09 -2.03 15.15
CA ALA A 28 -13.92 -1.35 13.88
C ALA A 28 -14.68 -0.02 13.87
N ASP A 29 -14.05 1.02 13.33
CA ASP A 29 -14.73 2.26 12.91
C ASP A 29 -14.80 2.25 11.38
N PRO A 30 -15.97 1.94 10.78
CA PRO A 30 -16.07 1.84 9.33
C PRO A 30 -15.79 3.15 8.60
N SER A 31 -15.92 4.30 9.27
CA SER A 31 -15.60 5.62 8.71
C SER A 31 -14.09 5.88 8.60
N ARG A 32 -13.26 4.98 9.17
CA ARG A 32 -11.81 5.08 9.24
C ARG A 32 -11.15 3.82 8.65
N THR A 33 -11.50 3.51 7.41
CA THR A 33 -10.98 2.34 6.68
C THR A 33 -9.93 2.77 5.67
N ALA A 34 -8.71 2.25 5.76
CA ALA A 34 -7.67 2.43 4.73
C ALA A 34 -7.21 1.06 4.21
N LEU A 35 -6.76 1.03 2.95
CA LEU A 35 -6.27 -0.19 2.31
C LEU A 35 -4.74 -0.20 2.29
N ALA A 36 -4.14 -1.34 2.61
CA ALA A 36 -2.71 -1.54 2.50
C ALA A 36 -2.43 -2.87 1.80
N GLY A 37 -1.49 -2.87 0.85
CA GLY A 37 -1.21 -4.08 0.08
C GLY A 37 0.20 -4.12 -0.49
N HIS A 38 0.77 -5.33 -0.57
CA HIS A 38 2.07 -5.58 -1.18
C HIS A 38 1.94 -6.12 -2.60
N SER A 39 2.82 -5.71 -3.51
CA SER A 39 2.90 -6.25 -4.88
C SER A 39 1.54 -6.24 -5.58
N THR A 40 1.05 -7.38 -6.07
CA THR A 40 -0.29 -7.54 -6.65
C THR A 40 -1.40 -7.08 -5.72
N GLY A 41 -1.27 -7.30 -4.41
CA GLY A 41 -2.24 -6.84 -3.41
C GLY A 41 -2.26 -5.31 -3.27
N GLY A 42 -1.13 -4.65 -3.50
CA GLY A 42 -1.07 -3.18 -3.55
C GLY A 42 -1.78 -2.63 -4.79
N GLY A 43 -1.61 -3.26 -5.95
CA GLY A 43 -2.38 -2.91 -7.15
C GLY A 43 -3.88 -3.16 -6.97
N ALA A 44 -4.25 -4.30 -6.39
CA ALA A 44 -5.64 -4.62 -6.06
C ALA A 44 -6.27 -3.62 -5.08
N ALA A 45 -5.51 -3.15 -4.09
CA ALA A 45 -5.97 -2.10 -3.17
C ALA A 45 -6.25 -0.78 -3.88
N VAL A 46 -5.41 -0.39 -4.85
CA VAL A 46 -5.67 0.80 -5.68
C VAL A 46 -6.94 0.60 -6.51
N LEU A 47 -7.09 -0.54 -7.19
CA LEU A 47 -8.27 -0.83 -8.00
C LEU A 47 -9.56 -0.85 -7.16
N ALA A 48 -9.54 -1.52 -6.01
CA ALA A 48 -10.68 -1.55 -5.09
C ALA A 48 -11.06 -0.15 -4.57
N ALA A 49 -10.06 0.72 -4.32
CA ALA A 49 -10.30 2.11 -3.93
C ALA A 49 -10.89 2.97 -5.06
N MET A 50 -10.66 2.62 -6.34
CA MET A 50 -11.33 3.26 -7.46
C MET A 50 -12.82 2.89 -7.54
N GLU A 51 -13.18 1.71 -7.03
CA GLU A 51 -14.52 1.13 -7.14
C GLU A 51 -15.37 1.28 -5.86
N THR A 52 -14.77 1.68 -4.75
CA THR A 52 -15.43 1.70 -3.43
C THR A 52 -15.36 3.07 -2.75
N GLU A 53 -16.52 3.62 -2.46
CA GLU A 53 -16.65 4.80 -1.60
C GLU A 53 -16.38 4.46 -0.13
N GLY A 54 -15.84 5.42 0.63
CA GLY A 54 -15.62 5.28 2.08
C GLY A 54 -14.25 4.73 2.48
N VAL A 55 -13.35 4.49 1.50
CA VAL A 55 -11.93 4.26 1.77
C VAL A 55 -11.23 5.59 2.00
N ALA A 56 -10.54 5.72 3.14
CA ALA A 56 -9.83 6.93 3.55
C ALA A 56 -8.50 7.14 2.79
N GLY A 57 -7.87 6.07 2.31
CA GLY A 57 -6.62 6.14 1.54
C GLY A 57 -5.98 4.77 1.28
N VAL A 58 -4.91 4.77 0.48
CA VAL A 58 -4.19 3.56 0.05
C VAL A 58 -2.71 3.63 0.39
N LEU A 59 -2.19 2.59 1.04
CA LEU A 59 -0.77 2.35 1.27
C LEU A 59 -0.27 1.23 0.36
N GLY A 60 0.46 1.59 -0.69
CA GLY A 60 1.12 0.64 -1.58
C GLY A 60 2.51 0.26 -1.06
N LEU A 61 2.71 -1.01 -0.72
CA LEU A 61 4.00 -1.57 -0.30
C LEU A 61 4.65 -2.27 -1.50
N ASP A 62 5.53 -1.60 -2.21
CA ASP A 62 6.09 -2.06 -3.48
C ASP A 62 4.98 -2.63 -4.38
N ALA A 63 3.96 -1.79 -4.63
CA ALA A 63 2.69 -2.15 -5.26
C ALA A 63 2.79 -2.28 -6.79
N TRP A 64 2.40 -3.44 -7.32
CA TRP A 64 2.46 -3.68 -8.77
C TRP A 64 1.17 -3.18 -9.41
N VAL A 65 1.25 -2.02 -10.07
CA VAL A 65 0.08 -1.29 -10.60
C VAL A 65 -0.08 -1.38 -12.13
N GLU A 66 0.87 -2.00 -12.83
CA GLU A 66 0.77 -2.20 -14.29
C GLU A 66 -0.52 -2.90 -14.74
N PRO A 67 -1.03 -3.94 -14.02
CA PRO A 67 -2.27 -4.59 -14.43
C PRO A 67 -3.53 -3.71 -14.37
N LEU A 68 -3.47 -2.50 -13.81
CA LEU A 68 -4.58 -1.53 -13.89
C LEU A 68 -4.79 -1.04 -15.33
N LYS A 69 -3.73 -1.03 -16.16
CA LYS A 69 -3.77 -0.68 -17.58
C LYS A 69 -4.60 0.59 -17.86
N GLU A 70 -5.78 0.45 -18.47
CA GLU A 70 -6.70 1.54 -18.82
C GLU A 70 -7.24 2.31 -17.61
N HIS A 71 -7.33 1.68 -16.43
CA HIS A 71 -7.82 2.32 -15.21
C HIS A 71 -6.79 3.26 -14.58
N ILE A 72 -5.52 3.19 -14.97
CA ILE A 72 -4.45 3.92 -14.27
C ILE A 72 -4.59 5.44 -14.38
N ASP A 73 -5.17 5.95 -15.46
CA ASP A 73 -5.39 7.38 -15.69
C ASP A 73 -6.62 7.91 -14.97
N ALA A 74 -7.47 7.04 -14.41
CA ALA A 74 -8.56 7.47 -13.53
C ALA A 74 -8.02 8.03 -12.21
N GLY A 75 -6.86 7.56 -11.77
CA GLY A 75 -6.22 7.97 -10.53
C GLY A 75 -7.08 7.73 -9.28
N LEU A 76 -6.65 8.33 -8.18
CA LEU A 76 -7.36 8.36 -6.90
C LEU A 76 -7.44 9.81 -6.42
N VAL A 77 -8.63 10.18 -5.94
CA VAL A 77 -8.89 11.47 -5.27
C VAL A 77 -8.79 11.36 -3.74
N ILE A 78 -8.29 10.23 -3.25
CA ILE A 78 -8.02 9.96 -1.84
C ILE A 78 -6.51 9.83 -1.63
N PRO A 79 -5.99 10.11 -0.42
CA PRO A 79 -4.57 9.99 -0.12
C PRO A 79 -3.99 8.62 -0.47
N GLN A 80 -2.87 8.64 -1.18
CA GLN A 80 -2.08 7.45 -1.46
C GLN A 80 -0.60 7.64 -1.16
N LEU A 81 -0.01 6.66 -0.47
CA LEU A 81 1.42 6.56 -0.19
C LEU A 81 1.99 5.27 -0.77
N HIS A 82 2.97 5.38 -1.66
CA HIS A 82 3.64 4.22 -2.25
C HIS A 82 5.09 4.11 -1.80
N LEU A 83 5.28 3.32 -0.75
CA LEU A 83 6.57 2.93 -0.23
C LEU A 83 7.08 1.72 -1.03
N GLY A 84 8.21 1.85 -1.72
CA GLY A 84 8.71 0.79 -2.61
C GLY A 84 10.19 0.49 -2.43
N SER A 85 10.64 -0.54 -3.12
CA SER A 85 12.02 -1.00 -3.08
C SER A 85 12.92 -0.17 -4.00
N GLN A 86 14.23 -0.17 -3.75
CA GLN A 86 15.17 0.44 -4.70
C GLN A 86 15.16 -0.31 -6.04
N GLN A 87 14.96 -1.64 -6.02
CA GLN A 87 14.94 -2.50 -7.21
C GLN A 87 13.97 -2.01 -8.29
N TRP A 88 12.89 -1.33 -7.91
CA TRP A 88 11.92 -0.81 -8.87
C TRP A 88 12.30 0.53 -9.52
N ARG A 89 13.34 1.23 -9.03
CA ARG A 89 13.87 2.42 -9.72
C ARG A 89 14.43 2.00 -11.08
N GLY A 90 13.97 2.65 -12.15
CA GLY A 90 14.26 2.29 -13.54
C GLY A 90 13.70 0.94 -14.00
N GLY A 91 12.92 0.26 -13.14
CA GLY A 91 12.33 -1.04 -13.42
C GLY A 91 11.00 -0.93 -14.16
N PHE A 92 10.46 -2.08 -14.58
CA PHE A 92 9.23 -2.15 -15.38
C PHE A 92 7.99 -1.52 -14.68
N SER A 93 7.94 -1.54 -13.35
CA SER A 93 6.81 -1.00 -12.56
C SER A 93 6.84 0.53 -12.39
N GLU A 94 8.02 1.17 -12.45
CA GLU A 94 8.15 2.61 -12.17
C GLU A 94 7.37 3.51 -13.14
N PRO A 95 7.37 3.29 -14.47
CA PRO A 95 6.57 4.10 -15.39
C PRO A 95 5.09 4.07 -15.06
N TRP A 96 4.55 2.90 -14.71
CA TRP A 96 3.15 2.75 -14.33
C TRP A 96 2.85 3.47 -13.02
N LEU A 97 3.72 3.30 -12.03
CA LEU A 97 3.54 3.95 -10.74
C LEU A 97 3.63 5.48 -10.82
N ARG A 98 4.51 5.99 -11.69
CA ARG A 98 4.58 7.42 -11.99
C ARG A 98 3.32 7.91 -12.73
N ARG A 99 2.80 7.13 -13.67
CA ARG A 99 1.57 7.45 -14.40
C ARG A 99 0.37 7.55 -13.44
N LEU A 100 0.20 6.58 -12.54
CA LEU A 100 -0.80 6.64 -11.47
C LEU A 100 -0.63 7.90 -10.63
N GLY A 101 0.60 8.20 -10.19
CA GLY A 101 0.88 9.39 -9.39
C GLY A 101 0.55 10.72 -10.09
N LEU A 102 0.66 10.79 -11.41
CA LEU A 102 0.28 11.98 -12.20
C LEU A 102 -1.23 12.13 -12.38
N ALA A 103 -1.99 11.03 -12.26
CA ALA A 103 -3.44 11.00 -12.36
C ALA A 103 -4.15 11.18 -11.01
N SER A 104 -3.42 11.18 -9.90
CA SER A 104 -3.96 11.14 -8.55
C SER A 104 -3.54 12.33 -7.69
N GLU A 105 -4.40 12.75 -6.78
CA GLU A 105 -4.08 13.72 -5.74
C GLU A 105 -4.94 13.48 -4.48
N PRO A 106 -4.36 13.43 -3.26
CA PRO A 106 -2.94 13.61 -2.95
C PRO A 106 -2.12 12.31 -3.03
N TRP A 107 -0.85 12.44 -3.45
CA TRP A 107 0.07 11.34 -3.71
C TRP A 107 1.47 11.58 -3.14
N ALA A 108 2.08 10.54 -2.58
CA ALA A 108 3.53 10.47 -2.42
C ALA A 108 4.09 9.08 -2.71
N SER A 109 5.38 9.04 -3.04
CA SER A 109 6.11 7.79 -3.16
C SER A 109 7.53 7.92 -2.62
N TYR A 110 7.99 6.86 -1.93
CA TYR A 110 9.35 6.77 -1.38
C TYR A 110 9.97 5.43 -1.75
N ARG A 111 11.30 5.41 -1.96
CA ARG A 111 12.04 4.18 -2.30
C ARG A 111 13.11 3.94 -1.25
N ILE A 112 13.06 2.77 -0.60
CA ILE A 112 14.01 2.40 0.44
C ILE A 112 15.33 1.98 -0.20
N GLU A 113 16.41 2.71 0.06
CA GLU A 113 17.71 2.41 -0.51
C GLU A 113 18.25 1.04 -0.07
N GLY A 114 18.90 0.35 -1.01
CA GLY A 114 19.45 -0.98 -0.82
C GLY A 114 18.41 -2.09 -0.70
N SER A 115 17.11 -1.81 -0.87
CA SER A 115 16.06 -2.83 -0.73
C SER A 115 15.66 -3.48 -2.06
N ALA A 116 15.16 -4.71 -1.95
CA ALA A 116 14.57 -5.53 -3.02
C ALA A 116 13.07 -5.75 -2.78
N HIS A 117 12.37 -6.20 -3.83
CA HIS A 117 10.91 -6.42 -3.77
C HIS A 117 10.48 -7.38 -2.65
N THR A 118 11.30 -8.40 -2.44
CA THR A 118 11.13 -9.44 -1.43
C THR A 118 11.36 -8.93 -0.01
N ASP A 119 11.97 -7.76 0.19
CA ASP A 119 12.16 -7.19 1.54
C ASP A 119 10.84 -6.78 2.19
N PHE A 120 9.84 -6.46 1.38
CA PHE A 120 8.48 -6.18 1.82
C PHE A 120 7.68 -7.45 2.17
N THR A 121 8.30 -8.63 2.02
CA THR A 121 7.73 -9.92 2.45
C THR A 121 8.36 -10.38 3.76
N MET A 122 7.78 -11.42 4.38
CA MET A 122 8.35 -12.01 5.61
C MET A 122 9.64 -12.82 5.37
N ILE A 123 10.21 -12.85 4.16
CA ILE A 123 11.36 -13.72 3.82
C ILE A 123 12.56 -13.53 4.76
N ARG A 124 12.78 -12.31 5.26
CA ARG A 124 13.86 -11.98 6.19
C ARG A 124 13.70 -12.61 7.58
N TYR A 125 12.47 -12.97 7.97
CA TYR A 125 12.19 -13.68 9.22
C TYR A 125 12.27 -15.20 9.07
N ILE A 126 12.29 -15.71 7.84
CA ILE A 126 12.38 -17.14 7.54
C ILE A 126 13.84 -17.57 7.44
N THR A 127 14.72 -16.76 6.84
CA THR A 127 16.16 -17.06 6.79
C THR A 127 17.01 -15.82 6.54
N SER A 128 18.08 -15.67 7.33
CA SER A 128 19.12 -14.64 7.12
C SER A 128 20.00 -14.90 5.89
N ILE A 129 19.96 -16.13 5.34
CA ILE A 129 20.73 -16.53 4.15
C ILE A 129 20.13 -15.93 2.87
N ALA A 130 18.86 -15.48 2.89
CA ALA A 130 18.18 -14.90 1.72
C ALA A 130 18.94 -13.70 1.10
N SER A 131 19.63 -12.88 1.91
CA SER A 131 20.43 -11.75 1.40
C SER A 131 21.74 -12.20 0.73
N LEU A 132 22.33 -13.31 1.18
CA LEU A 132 23.56 -13.89 0.63
C LEU A 132 23.33 -14.52 -0.75
N VAL A 133 22.13 -15.05 -0.99
CA VAL A 133 21.73 -15.63 -2.29
C VAL A 133 21.01 -14.65 -3.21
N GLY A 134 20.92 -13.37 -2.84
CA GLY A 134 20.33 -12.30 -3.65
C GLY A 134 18.79 -12.29 -3.69
N TRP A 135 18.14 -13.06 -2.82
CA TRP A 135 16.69 -13.08 -2.66
C TRP A 135 16.16 -12.00 -1.74
N ALA A 136 17.04 -11.20 -1.12
CA ALA A 136 16.70 -10.03 -0.32
C ALA A 136 17.67 -8.89 -0.66
N GLY A 137 17.27 -7.65 -0.40
CA GLY A 137 18.11 -6.48 -0.64
C GLY A 137 19.33 -6.42 0.28
N LYS A 138 20.27 -5.52 -0.05
CA LYS A 138 21.48 -5.26 0.73
C LYS A 138 21.22 -4.43 2.00
N VAL A 139 20.03 -3.83 2.13
CA VAL A 139 19.64 -3.10 3.34
C VAL A 139 19.62 -4.04 4.55
N ASN A 140 20.01 -3.52 5.72
CA ASN A 140 19.87 -4.24 6.98
C ASN A 140 18.37 -4.47 7.29
N GLY A 141 18.01 -5.66 7.76
CA GLY A 141 16.60 -6.04 7.99
C GLY A 141 15.90 -5.20 9.05
N GLU A 142 16.57 -4.90 10.17
CA GLU A 142 16.03 -4.06 11.23
C GLU A 142 15.86 -2.62 10.74
N ARG A 143 16.83 -2.11 9.97
CA ARG A 143 16.72 -0.78 9.35
C ARG A 143 15.57 -0.72 8.35
N PHE A 144 15.40 -1.73 7.50
CA PHE A 144 14.28 -1.84 6.58
C PHE A 144 12.95 -1.85 7.33
N ALA A 145 12.81 -2.71 8.34
CA ALA A 145 11.60 -2.81 9.16
C ALA A 145 11.29 -1.49 9.89
N SER A 146 12.31 -0.83 10.44
CA SER A 146 12.16 0.48 11.10
C SER A 146 11.64 1.54 10.14
N ILE A 147 12.22 1.65 8.93
CA ILE A 147 11.76 2.59 7.90
C ILE A 147 10.35 2.22 7.43
N ALA A 148 10.13 0.98 7.02
CA ALA A 148 8.89 0.55 6.41
C ALA A 148 7.71 0.63 7.39
N THR A 149 7.86 0.06 8.58
CA THR A 149 6.84 0.13 9.64
C THR A 149 6.67 1.55 10.16
N GLY A 150 7.76 2.29 10.35
CA GLY A 150 7.72 3.65 10.88
C GLY A 150 6.95 4.60 9.96
N VAL A 151 7.32 4.65 8.68
CA VAL A 151 6.64 5.47 7.67
C VAL A 151 5.19 5.03 7.50
N SER A 152 4.95 3.72 7.32
CA SER A 152 3.59 3.19 7.10
C SER A 152 2.65 3.47 8.26
N SER A 153 3.09 3.18 9.50
CA SER A 153 2.27 3.39 10.69
C SER A 153 2.04 4.87 10.99
N SER A 154 3.06 5.73 10.79
CA SER A 154 2.90 7.17 11.02
C SER A 154 1.91 7.78 10.04
N TRP A 155 2.03 7.43 8.75
CA TRP A 155 1.10 7.90 7.72
C TRP A 155 -0.33 7.38 7.93
N LEU A 156 -0.50 6.08 8.22
CA LEU A 156 -1.82 5.51 8.51
C LEU A 156 -2.44 6.12 9.77
N MET A 157 -1.65 6.37 10.82
CA MET A 157 -2.16 7.02 12.02
C MET A 157 -2.62 8.45 11.75
N ALA A 158 -1.82 9.25 11.04
CA ALA A 158 -2.20 10.61 10.65
C ALA A 158 -3.48 10.59 9.79
N LEU A 159 -3.55 9.69 8.81
CA LEU A 159 -4.71 9.54 7.94
C LEU A 159 -5.99 9.18 8.70
N LEU A 160 -5.92 8.13 9.53
CA LEU A 160 -7.11 7.57 10.18
C LEU A 160 -7.54 8.34 11.43
N LYS A 161 -6.64 9.12 12.05
CA LYS A 161 -6.96 9.93 13.24
C LYS A 161 -7.29 11.37 12.90
N ASP A 162 -6.48 11.99 12.05
CA ASP A 162 -6.44 13.43 11.85
C ASP A 162 -6.88 13.83 10.42
N GLY A 163 -6.98 12.86 9.51
CA GLY A 163 -7.55 13.01 8.17
C GLY A 163 -6.53 13.20 7.04
N PRO A 164 -7.01 13.35 5.80
CA PRO A 164 -6.18 13.45 4.60
C PRO A 164 -5.08 14.52 4.66
N GLN A 165 -5.37 15.70 5.18
CA GLN A 165 -4.42 16.82 5.23
C GLN A 165 -3.24 16.53 6.16
N ALA A 166 -3.50 15.88 7.31
CA ALA A 166 -2.45 15.47 8.24
C ALA A 166 -1.58 14.36 7.65
N ALA A 167 -2.18 13.41 6.94
CA ALA A 167 -1.44 12.37 6.23
C ALA A 167 -0.51 12.95 5.18
N VAL A 168 -0.95 13.97 4.43
CA VAL A 168 -0.11 14.69 3.45
C VAL A 168 1.01 15.48 4.12
N ALA A 169 0.73 16.13 5.25
CA ALA A 169 1.75 16.88 6.00
C ALA A 169 2.82 15.97 6.65
N ALA A 170 2.53 14.67 6.81
CA ALA A 170 3.45 13.68 7.33
C ALA A 170 4.38 13.07 6.26
N LEU A 171 4.23 13.44 4.98
CA LEU A 171 5.03 12.99 3.84
C LEU A 171 6.23 13.91 3.61
#